data_AF-A0A6P3ZUE2-F1
#
_entry.id   AF-A0A6P3ZUE2-F1
#
_cell.length_a   1.000
_cell.length_b   1.000
_cell.length_c   1.000
_cell.angle_alpha   90.00
_cell.angle_beta   90.00
_cell.angle_gamma   90.00
#
_symmetry.space_group_name_H-M   'P 1'
#
loop_
_entity.id
_entity.type
_entity.pdbx_description
1 polymer ?
#
loop_
_entity_poly.entity_id
_entity_poly.type
_entity_poly.pdbx_seq_one_letter_code
_entity_poly.pdbx_strand_id
1 'polypeptide(L)'
;MALNALGGLGLAKPITTMITTMMQKKPAVLYHYPCPDGAFAALAAQLFFSAACLLVMFFPNTVYNPIASNKLPLAEISDIYLLDFVDPSGFVQEISSNVSRVVVSDHHRTAVEGLCGESSCSVGENVEKVIDIQRSGATIAFYYFEERAGSGLTDLNVGSMRV
;
A
#
# COMPACT_ATOMS: atom_id res chain seq x y z
N MET A 1 57.22 15.11 -10.22
CA MET A 1 57.06 14.69 -11.63
C MET A 1 55.70 14.00 -11.75
N ALA A 2 54.90 14.49 -12.69
CA ALA A 2 53.53 14.09 -12.97
C ALA A 2 53.44 12.85 -13.88
N LEU A 3 52.19 12.50 -14.22
CA LEU A 3 51.64 11.50 -15.18
C LEU A 3 51.28 10.15 -14.54
N ASN A 4 50.09 9.55 -14.68
CA ASN A 4 48.88 9.75 -15.50
C ASN A 4 47.71 9.02 -14.79
N ALA A 5 46.50 9.56 -14.62
CA ALA A 5 45.43 9.67 -15.61
C ALA A 5 45.10 8.34 -16.33
N LEU A 6 44.16 7.56 -15.78
CA LEU A 6 43.23 6.74 -16.56
C LEU A 6 41.81 6.98 -16.07
N GLY A 7 41.04 7.71 -16.88
CA GLY A 7 39.61 7.84 -16.73
C GLY A 7 38.93 6.49 -16.95
N GLY A 8 38.26 6.00 -15.92
CA GLY A 8 37.30 4.90 -16.03
C GLY A 8 35.94 5.45 -16.43
N LEU A 9 35.44 5.04 -17.60
CA LEU A 9 34.14 5.38 -18.17
C LEU A 9 33.01 5.31 -17.13
N GLY A 10 32.20 6.37 -17.07
CA GLY A 10 31.01 6.51 -16.22
C GLY A 10 29.82 5.62 -16.62
N LEU A 11 30.05 4.33 -16.85
CA LEU A 11 29.03 3.35 -17.24
C LEU A 11 28.41 2.58 -16.05
N ALA A 12 28.90 2.79 -14.82
CA ALA A 12 28.39 2.11 -13.62
C ALA A 12 27.10 2.74 -13.06
N LYS A 13 26.93 4.06 -13.18
CA LYS A 13 25.78 4.79 -12.63
C LYS A 13 24.42 4.37 -13.23
N PRO A 14 24.24 4.30 -14.57
CA PRO A 14 22.94 3.96 -15.14
C PRO A 14 22.52 2.52 -14.82
N ILE A 15 23.48 1.58 -14.80
CA ILE A 15 23.21 0.18 -14.49
C ILE A 15 22.83 0.02 -13.01
N THR A 16 23.58 0.63 -12.08
CA THR A 16 23.24 0.60 -10.65
C THR A 16 21.91 1.29 -10.36
N THR A 17 21.61 2.41 -11.01
CA THR A 17 20.32 3.10 -10.89
C THR A 17 19.18 2.23 -11.42
N MET A 18 19.33 1.58 -12.59
CA MET A 18 18.30 0.67 -13.11
C MET A 18 18.07 -0.55 -12.20
N ILE A 19 19.13 -1.15 -11.66
CA ILE A 19 19.02 -2.26 -10.70
C ILE A 19 18.35 -1.79 -9.41
N THR A 20 18.69 -0.61 -8.90
CA THR A 20 18.08 -0.05 -7.69
C THR A 20 16.61 0.29 -7.91
N THR A 21 16.22 0.79 -9.09
CA THR A 21 14.82 1.01 -9.47
C THR A 21 14.05 -0.30 -9.62
N MET A 22 14.68 -1.36 -10.15
CA MET A 22 14.08 -2.70 -10.19
C MET A 22 13.95 -3.35 -8.81
N MET A 23 14.79 -2.95 -7.85
CA MET A 23 14.78 -3.41 -6.45
C MET A 23 13.93 -2.54 -5.52
N GLN A 24 13.25 -1.51 -6.02
CA GLN A 24 12.31 -0.74 -5.21
C GLN A 24 11.10 -1.61 -4.87
N LYS A 25 10.88 -1.79 -3.57
CA LYS A 25 9.67 -2.41 -3.04
C LYS A 25 8.44 -1.64 -3.52
N LYS A 26 7.36 -2.34 -3.85
CA LYS A 26 6.14 -1.77 -4.43
C LYS A 26 4.96 -1.91 -3.47
N PRO A 27 3.98 -0.99 -3.55
CA PRO A 27 2.69 -1.19 -2.89
C PRO A 27 1.99 -2.46 -3.38
N ALA A 28 1.25 -3.09 -2.48
CA ALA A 28 0.35 -4.20 -2.79
C ALA A 28 -1.06 -3.91 -2.28
N VAL A 29 -2.06 -4.15 -3.13
CA VAL A 29 -3.48 -4.02 -2.83
C VAL A 29 -4.09 -5.40 -2.79
N LEU A 30 -4.57 -5.79 -1.62
CA LEU A 30 -5.41 -6.96 -1.42
C LEU A 30 -6.85 -6.45 -1.30
N TYR A 31 -7.77 -7.06 -2.02
CA TYR A 31 -9.17 -6.60 -2.03
C TYR A 31 -10.15 -7.75 -1.98
N HIS A 32 -11.33 -7.51 -1.40
CA HIS A 32 -12.37 -8.53 -1.28
C HIS A 32 -12.93 -8.96 -2.65
N TYR A 33 -12.93 -10.27 -2.91
CA TYR A 33 -13.37 -10.83 -4.19
C TYR A 33 -14.20 -12.13 -4.00
N PRO A 34 -15.22 -12.41 -4.83
CA PRO A 34 -15.80 -11.59 -5.90
C PRO A 34 -16.87 -10.64 -5.36
N CYS A 35 -16.47 -9.45 -4.91
CA CYS A 35 -17.38 -8.41 -4.40
C CYS A 35 -17.24 -7.14 -5.27
N PRO A 36 -18.34 -6.55 -5.76
CA PRO A 36 -18.28 -5.26 -6.45
C PRO A 36 -17.66 -4.16 -5.58
N ASP A 37 -17.97 -4.13 -4.28
CA ASP A 37 -17.45 -3.11 -3.36
C ASP A 37 -15.92 -3.19 -3.26
N GLY A 38 -15.38 -4.38 -2.98
CA GLY A 38 -13.94 -4.65 -3.05
C GLY A 38 -13.29 -4.37 -4.42
N ALA A 39 -13.97 -4.69 -5.52
CA ALA A 39 -13.45 -4.39 -6.87
C ALA A 39 -13.37 -2.88 -7.15
N PHE A 40 -14.38 -2.10 -6.75
CA PHE A 40 -14.35 -0.65 -6.88
C PHE A 40 -13.37 0.00 -5.88
N ALA A 41 -13.15 -0.59 -4.71
CA ALA A 41 -12.09 -0.19 -3.79
C ALA A 41 -10.69 -0.38 -4.43
N ALA A 42 -10.47 -1.52 -5.08
CA ALA A 42 -9.24 -1.77 -5.85
C ALA A 42 -9.08 -0.79 -7.02
N LEU A 43 -10.17 -0.44 -7.71
CA LEU A 43 -10.15 0.58 -8.76
C LEU A 43 -9.73 1.95 -8.22
N ALA A 44 -10.23 2.37 -7.06
CA ALA A 44 -9.81 3.63 -6.44
C ALA A 44 -8.28 3.65 -6.19
N ALA A 45 -7.72 2.54 -5.68
CA ALA A 45 -6.28 2.39 -5.52
C ALA A 45 -5.53 2.46 -6.86
N GLN A 46 -6.03 1.77 -7.89
CA GLN A 46 -5.44 1.80 -9.24
C GLN A 46 -5.38 3.23 -9.79
N LEU A 47 -6.45 4.01 -9.65
CA LEU A 47 -6.50 5.39 -10.11
C LEU A 47 -5.45 6.26 -9.41
N PHE A 48 -5.33 6.12 -8.08
CA PHE A 48 -4.32 6.83 -7.29
C PHE A 48 -2.89 6.49 -7.72
N PHE A 49 -2.53 5.22 -7.75
CA PHE A 49 -1.17 4.81 -8.12
C PHE A 49 -0.85 5.12 -9.58
N SER A 50 -1.83 5.03 -10.48
CA SER A 50 -1.66 5.43 -11.89
C SER A 50 -1.39 6.93 -12.02
N ALA A 51 -2.14 7.77 -11.29
CA ALA A 51 -1.93 9.21 -11.29
C ALA A 51 -0.56 9.60 -10.72
N ALA A 52 -0.04 8.82 -9.76
CA ALA A 52 1.29 9.00 -9.19
C ALA A 52 2.42 8.36 -10.02
N CYS A 53 2.12 7.72 -11.16
CA CYS A 53 3.09 6.94 -11.96
C CYS A 53 3.82 5.85 -11.17
N LEU A 54 3.15 5.25 -10.18
CA LEU A 54 3.69 4.20 -9.32
C LEU A 54 3.18 2.82 -9.75
N LEU A 55 4.08 1.83 -9.75
CA LEU A 55 3.70 0.44 -9.96
C LEU A 55 3.13 -0.15 -8.66
N VAL A 56 2.00 -0.82 -8.77
CA VAL A 56 1.30 -1.48 -7.66
C VAL A 56 0.92 -2.90 -8.04
N MET A 57 0.98 -3.82 -7.08
CA MET A 57 0.54 -5.20 -7.24
C MET A 57 -0.91 -5.37 -6.75
N PHE A 58 -1.72 -6.17 -7.44
CA PHE A 58 -3.09 -6.45 -7.05
C PHE A 58 -3.29 -7.94 -6.78
N PHE A 59 -3.93 -8.25 -5.66
CA PHE A 59 -4.20 -9.60 -5.22
C PHE A 59 -5.67 -9.75 -4.82
N PRO A 60 -6.50 -10.48 -5.59
CA PRO A 60 -7.88 -10.74 -5.20
C PRO A 60 -7.93 -11.69 -4.00
N ASN A 61 -8.46 -11.22 -2.87
CA ASN A 61 -8.69 -12.06 -1.70
C ASN A 61 -10.05 -12.77 -1.83
N THR A 62 -10.02 -14.03 -2.23
CA THR A 62 -11.25 -14.78 -2.52
C THR A 62 -11.87 -15.34 -1.25
N VAL A 63 -13.19 -15.20 -1.08
CA VAL A 63 -13.92 -15.76 0.09
C VAL A 63 -13.78 -17.28 0.26
N TYR A 64 -13.58 -18.02 -0.83
CA TYR A 64 -13.47 -19.49 -0.80
C TYR A 64 -12.03 -20.00 -0.66
N ASN A 65 -11.04 -19.13 -0.86
CA ASN A 65 -9.63 -19.44 -0.74
C ASN A 65 -8.87 -18.15 -0.39
N PRO A 66 -8.94 -17.71 0.88
CA PRO A 66 -8.26 -16.50 1.32
C PRO A 66 -6.75 -16.55 1.05
N ILE A 67 -6.17 -15.39 0.80
CA ILE A 67 -4.73 -15.29 0.52
C ILE A 67 -3.96 -15.55 1.80
N ALA A 68 -3.10 -16.58 1.77
CA ALA A 68 -2.11 -16.79 2.80
C ALA A 68 -0.90 -15.86 2.58
N SER A 69 -0.34 -15.37 3.68
CA SER A 69 0.89 -14.54 3.73
C SER A 69 2.05 -15.12 2.91
N ASN A 70 2.24 -16.44 2.98
CA ASN A 70 3.31 -17.17 2.29
C ASN A 70 3.16 -17.20 0.76
N LYS A 71 2.00 -16.80 0.22
CA LYS A 71 1.77 -16.65 -1.22
C LYS A 71 2.05 -15.22 -1.70
N LEU A 72 2.32 -14.28 -0.78
CA LEU A 72 2.66 -12.92 -1.12
C LEU A 72 4.19 -12.78 -1.27
N PRO A 73 4.67 -12.03 -2.28
CA PRO A 73 6.09 -11.71 -2.40
C PRO A 73 6.48 -10.60 -1.41
N LEU A 74 6.38 -10.86 -0.09
CA LEU A 74 6.57 -9.85 0.97
C LEU A 74 7.91 -9.11 0.90
N ALA A 75 8.96 -9.77 0.40
CA ALA A 75 10.28 -9.16 0.18
C ALA A 75 10.26 -8.03 -0.86
N GLU A 76 9.31 -8.06 -1.80
CA GLU A 76 9.14 -7.07 -2.87
C GLU A 76 8.08 -6.01 -2.52
N ILE A 77 7.42 -6.13 -1.37
CA ILE A 77 6.30 -5.26 -0.99
C ILE A 77 6.76 -4.20 0.02
N SER A 78 6.39 -2.94 -0.25
CA SER A 78 6.68 -1.79 0.62
C SER A 78 5.55 -1.57 1.61
N ASP A 79 4.33 -1.42 1.09
CA ASP A 79 3.12 -1.11 1.81
C ASP A 79 2.00 -2.06 1.37
N ILE A 80 1.16 -2.50 2.31
CA ILE A 80 -0.01 -3.34 2.02
C ILE A 80 -1.29 -2.56 2.31
N TYR A 81 -2.23 -2.61 1.37
CA TYR A 81 -3.59 -2.08 1.51
C TYR A 81 -4.58 -3.25 1.50
N LEU A 82 -5.26 -3.49 2.62
CA LEU A 82 -6.36 -4.44 2.72
C LEU A 82 -7.67 -3.66 2.55
N LEU A 83 -8.39 -3.93 1.47
CA LEU A 83 -9.58 -3.16 1.07
C LEU A 83 -10.84 -4.03 1.10
N ASP A 84 -11.86 -3.57 1.83
CA ASP A 84 -13.18 -4.20 1.95
C ASP A 84 -13.18 -5.55 2.71
N PHE A 85 -12.16 -5.79 3.54
CA PHE A 85 -12.14 -6.94 4.45
C PHE A 85 -11.16 -6.77 5.61
N VAL A 86 -11.44 -7.48 6.69
CA VAL A 86 -10.52 -7.81 7.77
C VAL A 86 -10.40 -9.31 7.83
N ASP A 87 -9.17 -9.81 7.71
CA ASP A 87 -8.88 -11.23 7.81
C ASP A 87 -8.98 -11.70 9.28
N PRO A 88 -9.40 -12.95 9.55
CA PRO A 88 -9.37 -13.52 10.89
C PRO A 88 -7.98 -13.47 11.56
N SER A 89 -8.01 -13.47 12.89
CA SER A 89 -6.89 -13.21 13.80
C SER A 89 -5.52 -13.75 13.37
N GLY A 90 -4.54 -12.86 13.22
CA GLY A 90 -3.11 -13.18 13.02
C GLY A 90 -2.53 -12.76 11.68
N PHE A 91 -3.33 -12.72 10.61
CA PHE A 91 -2.83 -12.38 9.26
C PHE A 91 -2.22 -10.97 9.20
N VAL A 92 -2.93 -9.96 9.74
CA VAL A 92 -2.45 -8.57 9.77
C VAL A 92 -1.12 -8.45 10.51
N GLN A 93 -0.98 -9.15 11.64
CA GLN A 93 0.24 -9.16 12.45
C GLN A 93 1.41 -9.81 11.69
N GLU A 94 1.14 -10.89 10.97
CA GLU A 94 2.14 -11.59 10.17
C GLU A 94 2.67 -10.70 9.04
N ILE A 95 1.79 -10.09 8.24
CA ILE A 95 2.21 -9.23 7.15
C ILE A 95 2.87 -7.94 7.64
N SER A 96 2.38 -7.35 8.76
CA SER A 96 2.91 -6.09 9.28
C SER A 96 4.36 -6.20 9.74
N SER A 97 4.82 -7.40 10.13
CA SER A 97 6.21 -7.64 10.50
C SER A 97 7.19 -7.64 9.30
N ASN A 98 6.68 -7.68 8.06
CA ASN A 98 7.49 -7.79 6.84
C ASN A 98 7.48 -6.53 5.96
N VAL A 99 6.59 -5.58 6.23
CA VAL A 99 6.35 -4.40 5.39
C VAL A 99 6.43 -3.11 6.20
N SER A 100 6.63 -1.98 5.52
CA SER A 100 6.78 -0.68 6.16
C SER A 100 5.45 -0.15 6.71
N ARG A 101 4.34 -0.39 6.02
CA ARG A 101 3.01 0.06 6.44
C ARG A 101 1.94 -0.94 6.01
N VAL A 102 0.94 -1.14 6.85
CA VAL A 102 -0.30 -1.84 6.51
C VAL A 102 -1.46 -0.88 6.71
N VAL A 103 -2.35 -0.82 5.74
CA VAL A 103 -3.57 0.00 5.79
C VAL A 103 -4.73 -0.98 5.70
N VAL A 104 -5.63 -0.94 6.68
CA VAL A 104 -6.81 -1.78 6.71
C VAL A 104 -8.04 -0.90 6.59
N SER A 105 -8.78 -1.05 5.49
CA SER A 105 -10.01 -0.33 5.24
C SER A 105 -11.17 -1.31 5.15
N ASP A 106 -12.12 -1.17 6.05
CA ASP A 106 -13.29 -2.05 6.11
C ASP A 106 -14.49 -1.33 6.75
N HIS A 107 -15.68 -1.84 6.46
CA HIS A 107 -16.95 -1.36 6.97
C HIS A 107 -17.78 -2.46 7.66
N HIS A 108 -17.31 -3.72 7.62
CA HIS A 108 -17.98 -4.83 8.29
C HIS A 108 -17.93 -4.67 9.82
N ARG A 109 -19.01 -5.09 10.50
CA ARG A 109 -19.05 -5.09 11.98
C ARG A 109 -17.95 -5.95 12.61
N THR A 110 -17.57 -7.02 11.93
CA THR A 110 -16.46 -7.91 12.31
C THR A 110 -15.12 -7.18 12.36
N ALA A 111 -14.91 -6.15 11.53
CA ALA A 111 -13.71 -5.32 11.57
C ALA A 111 -13.61 -4.50 12.86
N VAL A 112 -14.74 -3.94 13.31
CA VAL A 112 -14.82 -3.17 14.56
C VAL A 112 -14.50 -4.08 15.75
N GLU A 113 -15.08 -5.28 15.78
CA GLU A 113 -14.88 -6.23 16.88
C GLU A 113 -13.44 -6.79 16.89
N GLY A 114 -12.87 -7.12 15.73
CA GLY A 114 -11.54 -7.71 15.61
C GLY A 114 -10.37 -6.73 15.74
N LEU A 115 -10.54 -5.46 15.33
CA LEU A 115 -9.47 -4.45 15.34
C LEU A 115 -9.62 -3.38 16.43
N CYS A 116 -10.84 -3.13 16.93
CA CYS A 116 -11.12 -2.05 17.88
C CYS A 116 -11.64 -2.54 19.25
N GLY A 117 -11.82 -3.85 19.46
CA GLY A 117 -12.15 -4.42 20.77
C GLY A 117 -10.98 -4.43 21.76
N GLU A 118 -11.25 -4.65 23.06
CA GLU A 118 -10.25 -4.69 24.15
C GLU A 118 -9.12 -5.72 23.94
N SER A 119 -9.31 -6.66 23.00
CA SER A 119 -8.32 -7.66 22.56
C SER A 119 -7.37 -7.16 21.45
N SER A 120 -7.44 -5.89 21.04
CA SER A 120 -6.61 -5.30 19.97
C SER A 120 -5.09 -5.26 20.28
N CYS A 121 -4.70 -5.83 21.42
CA CYS A 121 -3.35 -6.03 21.93
C CYS A 121 -2.53 -7.01 21.09
N SER A 122 -2.15 -6.65 19.86
CA SER A 122 -1.03 -7.27 19.11
C SER A 122 -0.83 -6.76 17.68
N VAL A 123 -1.56 -5.73 17.23
CA VAL A 123 -1.33 -5.15 15.90
C VAL A 123 -0.19 -4.12 15.99
N GLY A 124 0.80 -4.20 15.10
CA GLY A 124 2.00 -3.34 15.13
C GLY A 124 1.70 -1.85 14.95
N GLU A 125 2.61 -0.98 15.38
CA GLU A 125 2.50 0.48 15.25
C GLU A 125 2.41 0.97 13.78
N ASN A 126 2.81 0.12 12.84
CA ASN A 126 2.77 0.39 11.40
C ASN A 126 1.44 0.03 10.72
N VAL A 127 0.38 -0.22 11.50
CA VAL A 127 -0.94 -0.56 10.97
C VAL A 127 -1.93 0.58 11.16
N GLU A 128 -2.35 1.17 10.05
CA GLU A 128 -3.39 2.19 9.97
C GLU A 128 -4.76 1.53 9.80
N LYS A 129 -5.73 1.91 10.63
CA LYS A 129 -7.11 1.38 10.59
C LYS A 129 -8.06 2.45 10.09
N VAL A 130 -8.74 2.20 8.99
CA VAL A 130 -9.67 3.10 8.30
C VAL A 130 -11.05 2.46 8.29
N ILE A 131 -11.74 2.54 9.44
CA ILE A 131 -13.01 1.83 9.66
C ILE A 131 -14.17 2.82 9.66
N ASP A 132 -15.15 2.62 8.78
CA ASP A 132 -16.37 3.42 8.72
C ASP A 132 -17.59 2.56 8.39
N ILE A 133 -18.40 2.26 9.40
CA ILE A 133 -19.60 1.41 9.26
C ILE A 133 -20.75 2.07 8.47
N GLN A 134 -20.64 3.36 8.15
CA GLN A 134 -21.67 4.12 7.43
C GLN A 134 -21.41 4.22 5.92
N ARG A 135 -20.23 3.78 5.46
CA ARG A 135 -19.82 3.85 4.06
C ARG A 135 -19.51 2.45 3.52
N SER A 136 -19.57 2.31 2.20
CA SER A 136 -19.15 1.08 1.51
C SER A 136 -17.62 1.00 1.45
N GLY A 137 -17.03 -0.18 1.33
CA GLY A 137 -15.58 -0.37 1.20
C GLY A 137 -14.98 0.45 0.05
N ALA A 138 -15.65 0.50 -1.10
CA ALA A 138 -15.27 1.34 -2.23
C ALA A 138 -15.25 2.83 -1.89
N THR A 139 -16.25 3.29 -1.14
CA THR A 139 -16.37 4.70 -0.76
C THR A 139 -15.28 5.08 0.23
N ILE A 140 -14.97 4.21 1.20
CA ILE A 140 -13.88 4.45 2.16
C ILE A 140 -12.54 4.51 1.42
N ALA A 141 -12.26 3.54 0.55
CA ALA A 141 -11.05 3.52 -0.26
C ALA A 141 -10.92 4.78 -1.13
N PHE A 142 -12.00 5.20 -1.80
CA PHE A 142 -12.01 6.40 -2.62
C PHE A 142 -11.58 7.64 -1.83
N TYR A 143 -12.24 7.95 -0.71
CA TYR A 143 -11.89 9.12 0.09
C TYR A 143 -10.48 9.02 0.69
N TYR A 144 -10.07 7.82 1.11
CA TYR A 144 -8.74 7.59 1.66
C TYR A 144 -7.62 7.94 0.65
N PHE A 145 -7.79 7.54 -0.61
CA PHE A 145 -6.83 7.82 -1.67
C PHE A 145 -6.95 9.24 -2.21
N GLU A 146 -8.15 9.82 -2.24
CA GLU A 146 -8.38 11.23 -2.60
C GLU A 146 -7.66 12.18 -1.62
N GLU A 147 -7.82 11.94 -0.31
CA GLU A 147 -7.13 12.73 0.73
C GLU A 147 -5.61 12.68 0.53
N ARG A 148 -5.05 11.50 0.25
CA ARG A 148 -3.61 11.32 0.01
C ARG A 148 -3.13 11.99 -1.26
N ALA A 149 -3.93 11.98 -2.32
CA ALA A 149 -3.63 12.73 -3.52
C ALA A 149 -3.59 14.24 -3.20
N GLY A 150 -4.56 14.74 -2.44
CA GLY A 150 -4.64 16.14 -2.01
C GLY A 150 -3.48 16.57 -1.11
N SER A 151 -3.10 15.76 -0.11
CA SER A 151 -1.97 16.02 0.79
C SER A 151 -0.63 16.02 0.04
N GLY A 152 -0.46 15.13 -0.95
CA GLY A 152 0.70 15.15 -1.84
C GLY A 152 0.76 16.39 -2.75
N LEU A 153 -0.39 16.94 -3.14
CA LEU A 153 -0.45 18.20 -3.89
C LEU A 153 -0.14 19.42 -3.00
N THR A 154 -0.45 19.41 -1.71
CA THR A 154 -0.13 20.53 -0.81
C THR A 154 1.37 20.68 -0.59
N ASP A 155 2.14 19.59 -0.62
CA ASP A 155 3.61 19.63 -0.52
C ASP A 155 4.28 20.14 -1.81
N LEU A 156 3.57 20.12 -2.95
CA LEU A 156 4.03 20.69 -4.22
C LEU A 156 3.63 22.16 -4.41
N ASN A 157 2.70 22.68 -3.61
CA ASN A 157 2.15 24.05 -3.73
C ASN A 157 2.69 25.06 -2.70
N VAL A 158 3.65 24.69 -1.84
CA VAL A 158 4.42 25.63 -1.00
C VAL A 158 5.71 26.10 -1.72
N GLY A 159 5.63 26.29 -3.04
CA GLY A 159 6.74 26.75 -3.86
C GLY A 159 6.28 27.57 -5.06
N SER A 160 6.11 28.88 -4.86
CA SER A 160 5.78 29.90 -5.88
C SER A 160 4.29 29.89 -6.31
N MET A 161 3.53 30.98 -6.28
CA MET A 161 3.88 32.36 -6.61
C MET A 161 2.85 33.29 -5.94
N ARG A 162 3.35 34.33 -5.25
CA ARG A 162 2.57 35.54 -5.01
C ARG A 162 2.27 36.18 -6.36
N VAL A 163 1.00 36.50 -6.60
CA VAL A 163 0.60 37.66 -7.39
C VAL A 163 -0.24 38.54 -6.48
#